data_AF-A0A2W7T745-F1
#
_entry.id   AF-A0A2W7T745-F1
#
_cell.length_a   1.000
_cell.length_b   1.000
_cell.length_c   1.000
_cell.angle_alpha   90.00
_cell.angle_beta   90.00
_cell.angle_gamma   90.00
#
_symmetry.space_group_name_H-M   'P 1'
#
loop_
_entity.id
_entity.type
_entity.pdbx_description
1 polymer ?
#
loop_
_entity_poly.entity_id
_entity_poly.type
_entity_poly.pdbx_seq_one_letter_code
_entity_poly.pdbx_strand_id
1 'polypeptide(L)' 'MKKLALAAALSVAATSAFAGGMVEPIMEPAVVEAQTSSSAGGIVVPLLLLLVVAAAASN' A
#
# COMPACT_ATOMS: atom_id res chain seq x y z
N MET A 1 -15.06 23.20 -5.85
CA MET A 1 -15.79 21.99 -5.38
C MET A 1 -15.14 20.68 -5.81
N LYS A 2 -14.59 20.53 -7.03
CA LYS A 2 -13.87 19.31 -7.47
C LYS A 2 -12.59 18.94 -6.70
N LYS A 3 -11.89 19.94 -6.14
CA LYS A 3 -10.63 19.73 -5.39
C LYS A 3 -10.83 19.02 -4.05
N LEU A 4 -11.97 19.26 -3.39
CA LEU A 4 -12.29 18.62 -2.11
C LEU A 4 -12.70 17.16 -2.29
N ALA A 5 -13.44 16.86 -3.36
CA ALA A 5 -13.82 15.49 -3.69
C ALA A 5 -12.59 14.60 -3.95
N LEU A 6 -11.59 15.12 -4.66
CA LEU A 6 -10.34 14.40 -4.92
C LEU A 6 -9.50 14.21 -3.65
N ALA A 7 -9.41 15.24 -2.80
CA ALA A 7 -8.73 15.15 -1.52
C ALA A 7 -9.40 14.11 -0.59
N ALA A 8 -10.72 14.06 -0.55
CA ALA A 8 -11.47 13.09 0.25
C ALA A 8 -11.30 11.65 -0.27
N ALA A 9 -11.29 11.46 -1.60
CA ALA A 9 -11.04 10.15 -2.19
C ALA A 9 -9.63 9.65 -1.88
N LEU A 10 -8.62 10.52 -1.96
CA LEU A 10 -7.23 10.17 -1.65
C LEU A 10 -7.04 9.86 -0.16
N SER A 11 -7.67 10.61 0.74
CA SER A 11 -7.58 10.36 2.19
C SER A 11 -8.23 9.03 2.59
N VAL A 12 -9.35 8.67 1.97
CA VAL A 12 -10.01 7.37 2.22
C VAL A 12 -9.18 6.22 1.68
N ALA A 13 -8.60 6.36 0.48
CA ALA A 13 -7.76 5.33 -0.11
C ALA A 13 -6.47 5.06 0.70
N ALA A 14 -5.95 6.07 1.42
CA ALA A 14 -4.74 5.94 2.23
C ALA A 14 -4.92 5.10 3.51
N THR A 15 -6.16 4.82 3.94
CA THR A 15 -6.43 4.13 5.21
C THR A 15 -5.90 2.68 5.25
N SER A 16 -5.76 2.02 4.09
CA SER A 16 -5.28 0.64 3.98
C SER A 16 -3.75 0.50 4.02
N ALA A 17 -3.00 1.62 4.01
CA ALA A 17 -1.54 1.61 4.05
C ALA A 17 -0.96 1.53 5.48
N PHE A 18 -1.80 1.50 6.53
CA PHE A 18 -1.33 1.43 7.90
C PHE A 18 -0.98 -0.02 8.28
N ALA A 19 0.31 -0.33 8.37
CA ALA A 19 0.79 -1.57 8.96
C ALA A 19 0.36 -1.60 10.43
N GLY A 20 -0.56 -2.49 10.79
CA GLY A 20 -1.10 -2.63 12.14
C GLY A 20 -0.01 -2.84 13.20
N GLY A 21 -0.34 -2.53 14.46
CA GLY A 21 0.59 -2.69 15.58
C GLY A 21 1.08 -4.13 15.70
N MET A 22 2.40 -4.31 15.74
CA MET A 22 3.04 -5.60 15.97
C MET A 22 2.61 -6.14 17.34
N VAL A 23 1.82 -7.21 17.34
CA VAL A 23 1.57 -8.02 18.52
C VAL A 23 2.84 -8.80 18.82
N GLU A 24 3.24 -8.86 20.10
CA GLU A 24 4.43 -9.60 20.53
C GLU A 24 4.32 -11.07 20.11
N PRO A 25 5.28 -11.60 19.33
CA PRO A 25 5.22 -12.97 18.85
C PRO A 25 5.59 -13.95 19.98
N ILE A 26 4.60 -14.65 20.53
CA ILE A 26 4.85 -15.85 21.34
C ILE A 26 5.15 -17.03 20.40
N MET A 27 6.43 -17.38 20.26
CA MET A 27 6.90 -18.39 19.31
C MET A 27 7.30 -19.69 20.02
N GLU A 28 6.54 -20.77 19.82
CA GLU A 28 7.01 -22.14 20.02
C GLU A 28 7.65 -22.60 18.68
N PRO A 29 8.85 -23.22 18.65
CA PRO A 29 9.62 -23.39 17.42
C PRO A 29 9.01 -24.45 16.49
N ALA A 30 8.04 -24.05 15.68
CA ALA A 30 7.58 -24.82 14.54
C ALA A 30 8.28 -24.32 13.28
N VAL A 31 8.93 -25.23 12.55
CA VAL A 31 9.52 -25.00 11.22
C VAL A 31 8.38 -24.79 10.22
N VAL A 32 7.71 -23.65 10.30
CA VAL A 32 6.83 -23.17 9.25
C VAL A 32 7.73 -22.37 8.32
N GLU A 33 7.94 -22.86 7.10
CA GLU A 33 8.61 -22.09 6.07
C GLU A 33 7.94 -20.72 5.99
N ALA A 34 8.64 -19.69 6.43
CA ALA A 34 8.09 -18.35 6.47
C ALA A 34 7.79 -17.95 5.03
N GLN A 35 6.50 -17.85 4.69
CA GLN A 35 6.08 -17.19 3.46
C GLN A 35 6.38 -15.70 3.61
N THR A 36 7.65 -15.36 3.40
CA THR A 36 8.12 -13.98 3.39
C THR A 36 7.55 -13.33 2.15
N SER A 37 6.47 -12.56 2.34
CA SER A 37 6.01 -11.65 1.32
C SER A 37 6.88 -10.40 1.39
N SER A 38 7.42 -9.98 0.25
CA SER A 38 8.24 -8.77 0.19
C SER A 38 7.39 -7.56 0.57
N SER A 39 7.89 -6.71 1.48
CA SER A 39 7.29 -5.41 1.78
C SER A 39 7.19 -4.50 0.54
N ALA A 40 7.93 -4.81 -0.53
CA ALA A 40 7.85 -4.14 -1.83
C ALA A 40 6.66 -4.61 -2.70
N GLY A 41 5.99 -5.71 -2.36
CA GLY A 41 4.85 -6.23 -3.13
C GLY A 41 3.69 -5.25 -3.24
N GLY A 42 3.49 -4.41 -2.20
CA GLY A 42 2.48 -3.35 -2.21
C GLY A 42 2.86 -2.10 -3.01
N ILE A 43 4.12 -1.96 -3.45
CA ILE A 43 4.62 -0.75 -4.14
C ILE A 43 4.42 -0.83 -5.67
N VAL A 44 4.24 -2.03 -6.23
CA VAL A 44 4.08 -2.22 -7.68
C VAL A 44 2.84 -1.50 -8.21
N VAL A 45 1.69 -1.65 -7.54
CA VAL A 45 0.43 -1.01 -7.93
C VAL A 45 0.52 0.53 -7.93
N PRO A 46 1.02 1.21 -6.87
CA PRO A 46 1.14 2.66 -6.88
C PRO A 46 2.18 3.19 -7.89
N LEU A 47 3.27 2.47 -8.17
CA LEU A 47 4.21 2.86 -9.22
C LEU A 47 3.57 2.83 -10.61
N LEU A 48 2.79 1.80 -10.91
CA LEU A 48 2.05 1.71 -12.18
C LEU A 48 1.02 2.83 -12.31
N LEU A 49 0.33 3.18 -11.22
CA LEU A 49 -0.61 4.30 -11.19
C LEU A 49 0.11 5.64 -11.49
N LEU A 50 1.27 5.88 -10.88
CA LEU A 50 2.07 7.08 -11.14
C LEU A 50 2.52 7.17 -12.61
N LEU A 51 2.92 6.05 -13.22
CA LEU A 51 3.28 6.01 -14.64
C LEU A 51 2.11 6.38 -15.56
N VAL A 52 0.90 5.86 -15.29
CA VAL A 52 -0.30 6.19 -16.06
C VAL A 52 -0.64 7.68 -15.93
N VAL A 53 -0.57 8.24 -14.73
CA VAL A 53 -0.81 9.66 -14.48
C VAL A 53 0.23 10.53 -15.20
N ALA A 54 1.51 10.16 -15.15
CA ALA A 54 2.59 10.87 -15.83
C ALA A 54 2.39 10.86 -17.36
N ALA A 55 2.06 9.70 -17.93
CA ALA A 55 1.78 9.57 -19.37
C ALA A 55 0.57 10.41 -19.82
N ALA A 56 -0.49 10.45 -19.01
CA ALA A 56 -1.67 11.27 -19.28
C ALA A 56 -1.40 12.79 -19.16
N ALA A 57 -0.48 13.19 -18.28
CA ALA A 57 -0.10 14.59 -18.09
C ALA A 57 0.92 15.11 -19.12
N SER A 58 1.61 14.21 -19.85
CA SER A 58 2.61 14.54 -20.88
C SER A 58 2.06 14.59 -22.32
N ASN A 59 0.74 14.60 -22.49
CA ASN A 59 0.03 14.76 -23.77
C ASN A 59 -0.63 16.13 -23.87
#